data_AF-A0A9X6YCZ2-F1
#
_entry.id   AF-A0A9X6YCZ2-F1
#
_cell.length_a   1.000
_cell.length_b   1.000
_cell.length_c   1.000
_cell.angle_alpha   90.00
_cell.angle_beta   90.00
_cell.angle_gamma   90.00
#
_symmetry.space_group_name_H-M   'P 1'
#
loop_
_entity.id
_entity.type
_entity.pdbx_description
1 polymer ?
#
loop_
_entity_poly.entity_id
_entity_poly.type
_entity_poly.pdbx_seq_one_letter_code
_entity_poly.pdbx_strand_id
1 'polypeptide(L)' 'MKIRGQEWRDMEPEQKRKLIRQRAVDNRDMVIEVQWEAMFKKNKPMFRLCAEAYRLSGGVLAKSINQVK' A
#
# COMPACT_ATOMS: atom_id res chain seq x y z
N MET A 1 8.26 -3.60 10.60
CA MET A 1 9.25 -4.66 10.26
C MET A 1 10.09 -4.22 9.06
N LYS A 2 11.38 -3.95 9.24
CA LYS A 2 12.31 -3.61 8.14
C LYS A 2 12.95 -4.90 7.64
N ILE A 3 12.61 -5.32 6.41
CA ILE A 3 13.21 -6.49 5.75
C ILE A 3 14.52 -6.02 5.10
N ARG A 4 15.62 -6.73 5.35
CA ARG A 4 16.92 -6.45 4.74
C ARG A 4 16.89 -6.86 3.26
N GLY A 5 17.70 -6.21 2.43
CA GLY A 5 17.72 -6.50 0.98
C GLY A 5 18.06 -7.96 0.63
N GLN A 6 18.88 -8.62 1.45
CA GLN A 6 19.21 -10.04 1.27
C GLN A 6 18.03 -10.95 1.66
N GLU A 7 17.42 -10.70 2.81
CA GLU A 7 16.20 -11.41 3.25
C GLU A 7 15.07 -11.29 2.21
N TRP A 8 14.93 -10.13 1.57
CA TRP A 8 14.00 -9.97 0.46
C TRP A 8 14.39 -10.82 -0.75
N ARG A 9 15.67 -10.88 -1.13
CA ARG A 9 16.10 -11.67 -2.29
C ARG A 9 15.84 -13.16 -2.09
N ASP A 10 16.12 -13.65 -0.88
CA ASP A 10 16.04 -15.07 -0.53
C ASP A 10 14.60 -15.57 -0.30
N MET A 11 13.61 -14.69 -0.19
CA MET A 11 12.20 -15.09 -0.05
C MET A 11 11.65 -15.73 -1.32
N GLU A 12 10.84 -16.75 -1.12
CA GLU A 12 10.06 -17.36 -2.20
C GLU A 12 9.09 -16.33 -2.82
N PRO A 13 8.79 -16.42 -4.13
CA PRO A 13 7.87 -15.51 -4.80
C PRO A 13 6.51 -15.38 -4.10
N GLU A 14 6.00 -16.47 -3.52
CA GLU A 14 4.73 -16.47 -2.81
C GLU A 14 4.78 -15.69 -1.48
N GLN A 15 5.89 -15.80 -0.75
CA GLN A 15 6.12 -15.02 0.47
C GLN A 15 6.23 -13.53 0.15
N LYS A 16 6.96 -13.18 -0.92
CA LYS A 16 7.05 -11.80 -1.44
C LYS A 16 5.67 -11.25 -1.78
N ARG A 17 4.83 -12.02 -2.48
CA ARG A 17 3.45 -11.63 -2.83
C ARG A 17 2.60 -11.40 -1.59
N LYS A 18 2.63 -12.32 -0.61
CA LYS A 18 1.89 -12.19 0.64
C LYS A 18 2.28 -10.92 1.40
N LEU A 19 3.58 -10.63 1.49
CA LEU A 19 4.10 -9.41 2.12
C LEU A 19 3.71 -8.13 1.39
N ILE A 20 3.75 -8.12 0.05
CA ILE A 20 3.29 -6.97 -0.75
C ILE A 20 1.80 -6.71 -0.51
N ARG A 21 0.97 -7.77 -0.51
CA ARG A 21 -0.47 -7.64 -0.24
C ARG A 21 -0.73 -7.08 1.15
N GLN A 22 -0.07 -7.63 2.17
CA GLN A 22 -0.21 -7.15 3.54
C GLN A 22 0.16 -5.65 3.64
N ARG A 23 1.32 -5.26 3.11
CA ARG A 23 1.73 -3.85 3.12
C ARG A 23 0.80 -2.93 2.34
N ALA A 24 0.24 -3.40 1.24
CA ALA A 24 -0.70 -2.61 0.46
C ALA A 24 -2.00 -2.36 1.24
N VAL A 25 -2.46 -3.34 2.03
CA VAL A 25 -3.61 -3.21 2.95
C VAL A 25 -3.27 -2.29 4.11
N ASP A 26 -2.18 -2.55 4.84
CA ASP A 26 -1.76 -1.73 5.99
C ASP A 26 -1.58 -0.25 5.58
N ASN A 27 -0.99 0.00 4.41
CA ASN A 27 -0.84 1.36 3.87
C ASN A 27 -2.18 1.99 3.50
N ARG A 28 -3.17 1.22 3.03
CA ARG A 28 -4.50 1.75 2.71
C ARG A 28 -5.22 2.21 3.97
N ASP A 29 -5.18 1.41 5.03
CA ASP A 29 -5.86 1.73 6.28
C ASP A 29 -5.27 3.03 6.87
N MET A 30 -3.95 3.15 6.91
CA MET A 30 -3.27 4.38 7.32
C MET A 30 -3.64 5.58 6.43
N VAL A 31 -3.68 5.41 5.11
CA VAL A 31 -4.05 6.50 4.18
C VAL A 31 -5.50 6.94 4.37
N ILE A 32 -6.42 6.02 4.65
CA ILE A 32 -7.83 6.32 4.92
C ILE A 32 -7.96 7.15 6.20
N GLU A 33 -7.26 6.78 7.28
CA GLU A 33 -7.25 7.54 8.53
C GLU A 33 -6.75 8.98 8.32
N VAL A 34 -5.62 9.15 7.64
CA VAL A 34 -5.06 10.48 7.34
C VAL A 34 -5.97 11.27 6.41
N GLN A 35 -6.61 10.60 5.44
CA GLN A 35 -7.56 11.23 4.53
C GLN A 35 -8.79 11.75 5.28
N TRP A 36 -9.32 10.96 6.23
CA TRP A 36 -10.43 11.33 7.09
C TRP A 36 -10.11 12.55 7.94
N GLU A 37 -8.93 12.56 8.59
CA GLU A 37 -8.47 13.73 9.33
C GLU A 37 -8.30 14.97 8.44
N ALA A 38 -7.77 14.79 7.23
CA ALA A 38 -7.59 15.89 6.28
C ALA A 38 -8.93 16.49 5.85
N MET A 39 -9.98 15.68 5.67
CA MET A 39 -11.33 16.18 5.43
C MET A 39 -11.83 17.01 6.61
N PHE A 40 -11.69 16.50 7.84
CA PHE A 40 -12.16 17.19 9.04
C PHE A 40 -11.46 18.55 9.24
N LYS A 41 -10.14 18.58 8.99
CA LYS A 41 -9.30 19.78 9.07
C LYS A 41 -9.41 20.69 7.84
N LYS A 42 -10.27 20.36 6.85
CA LYS A 42 -10.40 21.04 5.55
C LYS A 42 -9.07 21.22 4.79
N ASN A 43 -8.10 20.33 5.03
CA ASN A 43 -6.78 20.33 4.41
C ASN A 43 -6.85 19.67 3.01
N LYS A 44 -7.28 20.45 2.02
CA LYS A 44 -7.46 19.98 0.63
C LYS A 44 -6.18 19.40 0.01
N PRO A 45 -4.98 19.98 0.18
CA PRO A 45 -3.74 19.39 -0.34
C PRO A 45 -3.49 17.98 0.21
N MET A 46 -3.60 17.80 1.53
CA MET A 46 -3.36 16.49 2.15
C MET A 46 -4.40 15.45 1.69
N PHE A 47 -5.66 15.85 1.57
CA PHE A 47 -6.71 14.97 1.05
C PHE A 47 -6.40 14.46 -0.37
N ARG A 48 -5.89 15.32 -1.26
CA ARG A 48 -5.50 14.93 -2.62
C ARG A 48 -4.34 13.95 -2.63
N LEU A 49 -3.32 14.20 -1.81
CA LEU A 49 -2.17 13.28 -1.66
C LEU A 49 -2.62 11.90 -1.18
N CYS A 50 -3.52 11.84 -0.20
CA CYS A 50 -4.08 10.57 0.25
C CYS A 50 -4.89 9.85 -0.85
N ALA A 51 -5.71 10.57 -1.60
CA ALA A 51 -6.48 9.99 -2.71
C ALA A 51 -5.57 9.38 -3.79
N GLU A 52 -4.46 10.05 -4.11
CA GLU A 52 -3.46 9.55 -5.05
C GLU A 52 -2.72 8.31 -4.51
N ALA A 53 -2.31 8.34 -3.24
CA ALA A 53 -1.68 7.20 -2.58
C ALA A 53 -2.59 5.96 -2.55
N TYR A 54 -3.88 6.15 -2.28
CA TYR A 54 -4.88 5.08 -2.30
C TYR A 54 -5.02 4.45 -3.70
N ARG A 55 -5.08 5.28 -4.74
CA ARG A 55 -5.12 4.82 -6.14
C ARG A 55 -3.86 4.02 -6.53
N LEU A 56 -2.68 4.50 -6.15
CA LEU A 56 -1.41 3.82 -6.44
C LEU A 56 -1.33 2.46 -5.72
N SER A 57 -1.73 2.40 -4.44
CA SER A 57 -1.78 1.13 -3.69
C SER A 57 -2.73 0.13 -4.35
N GLY A 58 -3.88 0.58 -4.87
CA GLY A 58 -4.79 -0.29 -5.64
C GLY A 58 -4.20 -0.85 -6.92
N GLY A 59 -3.40 -0.07 -7.64
CA GLY A 59 -2.68 -0.57 -8.82
C GLY A 59 -1.66 -1.67 -8.46
N VAL A 60 -0.92 -1.49 -7.36
CA VAL A 60 0.03 -2.50 -6.86
C VAL A 60 -0.69 -3.77 -6.46
N LEU A 61 -1.80 -3.67 -5.73
CA LEU A 61 -2.59 -4.81 -5.30
C LEU A 61 -3.14 -5.59 -6.49
N ALA A 62 -3.74 -4.91 -7.47
CA ALA A 62 -4.28 -5.53 -8.68
C ALA A 62 -3.21 -6.28 -9.49
N LYS A 63 -2.01 -5.71 -9.63
CA LYS A 63 -0.88 -6.38 -10.31
C LYS A 63 -0.37 -7.60 -9.54
N SER A 64 -0.39 -7.55 -8.21
CA SER A 64 0.00 -8.70 -7.37
C SER A 64 -1.01 -9.86 -7.41
N ILE A 65 -2.24 -9.59 -7.87
CA ILE A 65 -3.31 -10.58 -8.03
C ILE A 65 -3.32 -11.12 -9.47
N ASN A 66 -3.13 -10.25 -10.48
CA ASN A 66 -3.24 -10.60 -11.90
C ASN A 66 -2.02 -11.32 -12.52
N GLN A 67 -0.95 -11.57 -11.78
CA GLN A 67 0.13 -12.48 -12.23
C GLN A 67 -0.24 -13.98 -12.09
N VAL A 68 -1.50 -14.29 -11.80
CA VAL A 68 -2.09 -15.64 -11.88
C VAL A 68 -2.79 -15.77 -13.23
N LYS A 69 -2.03 -15.84 -14.33
CA LYS A 69 -2.46 -16.41 -15.62
C LYS A 69 -1.25 -16.96 -16.34
#